data_AF-A0AAJ0BHA8-F1
#
_entry.id   AF-A0AAJ0BHA8-F1
#
_cell.length_a   1.000
_cell.length_b   1.000
_cell.length_c   1.000
_cell.angle_alpha   90.00
_cell.angle_beta   90.00
_cell.angle_gamma   90.00
#
_symmetry.space_group_name_H-M   'P 1'
#
loop_
_entity.id
_entity.type
_entity.pdbx_description
1 polymer ?
#
loop_
_entity_poly.entity_id
_entity_poly.type
_entity_poly.pdbx_seq_one_letter_code
_entity_poly.pdbx_strand_id
1 'polypeptide(L)'
;MASFGAILMMSGLFTSTLTQQAIEYHVQDAPSNNTRDTATVDRATIFSLYDGNDLTIAPFDTAREQRALFDGAFSAPTEIVPEVEPTCSSGRCTWPLYGSLAICGDIANITARGDVQLLESLGNITEKRLGVLFNTTLATVQAFGFESFFFQSVPVVFPVVVGLLDQPTNAFNKSVTDLMTSDAFIAYTDEPLNNSAAFDMSKIKYLEVAFWWCTKTYETSVTAGEPKTVEVATRSELKEPTSSLNMPWSQFYQCYTAGTCNQTYGAQTARLEPPHGADGPDDDYVIHVWSELTASSLLAATMFDSVFMDRTRGVVAGGGIAKAFGLSILGIFMATKSPPPDAQLSNMQNLVANAARSMTNLIREGNTRLNRRDGSAIVTGTVLTPQTFVRIHWEWTAMLASQLVLTTVFLTLTIVSTRRAQMQVIKCSSLATLCALDKKTRQHVGGINDLDSLEQKAKLLGVQLHRNSAGVALGLEMRRPGASSAAEPS
;
A
#
# COMPACT_ATOMS: atom_id res chain seq x y z
N MET A 1 -20.01 -47.69 42.70
CA MET A 1 -20.80 -46.45 42.83
C MET A 1 -19.97 -45.34 43.47
N ALA A 2 -19.49 -45.48 44.71
CA ALA A 2 -18.67 -44.45 45.38
C ALA A 2 -17.38 -44.10 44.63
N SER A 3 -16.63 -45.10 44.15
CA SER A 3 -15.39 -44.91 43.39
C SER A 3 -15.62 -44.21 42.03
N PHE A 4 -16.74 -44.49 41.37
CA PHE A 4 -17.10 -43.86 40.09
C PHE A 4 -17.55 -42.40 40.27
N GLY A 5 -18.31 -42.11 41.33
CA GLY A 5 -18.66 -40.73 41.70
C GLY A 5 -17.45 -39.88 42.10
N ALA A 6 -16.46 -40.47 42.78
CA ALA A 6 -15.22 -39.78 43.14
C ALA A 6 -14.38 -39.38 41.90
N ILE A 7 -14.28 -40.27 40.91
CA ILE A 7 -13.59 -39.99 39.64
C ILE A 7 -14.30 -38.86 38.88
N LEU A 8 -15.63 -38.88 38.82
CA LEU A 8 -16.42 -37.81 38.19
C LEU A 8 -16.24 -36.45 38.87
N MET A 9 -16.19 -36.41 40.20
CA MET A 9 -15.90 -35.18 40.94
C MET A 9 -14.48 -34.67 40.68
N MET A 10 -13.49 -35.56 40.65
CA MET A 10 -12.10 -35.20 40.33
C MET A 10 -11.95 -34.69 38.89
N SER A 11 -12.64 -35.31 37.91
CA SER A 11 -12.67 -34.79 36.54
C SER A 11 -13.33 -33.41 36.44
N GLY A 12 -14.27 -33.11 37.34
CA GLY A 12 -14.93 -31.81 37.45
C GLY A 12 -13.99 -30.63 37.73
N LEU A 13 -12.86 -30.89 38.40
CA LEU A 13 -11.85 -29.87 38.68
C LEU A 13 -11.15 -29.37 37.41
N PHE A 14 -10.99 -30.26 36.42
CA PHE A 14 -10.35 -29.94 35.14
C PHE A 14 -11.33 -29.31 34.14
N THR A 15 -12.64 -29.46 34.36
CA THR A 15 -13.67 -28.91 33.45
C THR A 15 -13.46 -27.41 33.19
N SER A 16 -13.16 -26.62 34.23
CA SER A 16 -12.96 -25.17 34.10
C SER A 16 -11.76 -24.81 33.21
N THR A 17 -10.60 -25.44 33.43
CA THR A 17 -9.40 -25.15 32.65
C THR A 17 -9.54 -25.61 31.20
N LEU A 18 -10.17 -26.76 30.97
CA LEU A 18 -10.43 -27.30 29.64
C LEU A 18 -11.46 -26.45 28.88
N THR A 19 -12.47 -25.89 29.56
CA THR A 19 -13.40 -24.94 28.93
C THR A 19 -12.71 -23.66 28.48
N GLN A 20 -11.72 -23.16 29.22
CA GLN A 20 -10.95 -21.98 28.83
C GLN A 20 -10.04 -22.23 27.63
N GLN A 21 -9.58 -23.47 27.42
CA GLN A 21 -8.76 -23.86 26.27
C GLN A 21 -9.57 -24.30 25.04
N ALA A 22 -10.89 -24.46 25.16
CA ALA A 22 -11.75 -24.89 24.06
C ALA A 22 -11.91 -23.82 22.96
N ILE A 23 -11.77 -22.55 23.31
CA ILE A 23 -11.94 -21.41 22.40
C ILE A 23 -10.65 -20.61 22.39
N GLU A 24 -10.01 -20.54 21.22
CA GLU A 24 -8.82 -19.73 21.00
C GLU A 24 -9.16 -18.57 20.07
N TYR A 25 -8.79 -17.35 20.48
CA TYR A 25 -8.95 -16.15 19.67
C TYR A 25 -7.60 -15.80 19.04
N HIS A 26 -7.53 -15.87 17.72
CA HIS A 26 -6.36 -15.43 16.96
C HIS A 26 -6.71 -14.15 16.20
N VAL A 27 -5.89 -13.12 16.36
CA VAL A 27 -5.98 -11.93 15.52
C VAL A 27 -5.21 -12.21 14.23
N GLN A 28 -5.91 -12.13 13.10
CA GLN A 28 -5.31 -12.26 11.77
C GLN A 28 -5.73 -11.06 10.92
N ASP A 29 -4.83 -10.63 10.05
CA ASP A 29 -5.17 -9.62 9.05
C ASP A 29 -6.05 -10.29 7.99
N ALA A 30 -7.25 -9.74 7.81
CA ALA A 30 -8.22 -10.23 6.83
C ALA A 30 -8.81 -9.06 6.04
N PRO A 31 -9.34 -9.32 4.82
CA PRO A 31 -10.02 -8.31 4.04
C PRO A 31 -11.13 -7.63 4.85
N SER A 32 -11.15 -6.29 4.83
CA SER A 32 -12.16 -5.53 5.56
C SER A 32 -13.57 -5.78 5.01
N ASN A 33 -14.53 -5.94 5.91
CA ASN A 33 -15.95 -6.02 5.57
C ASN A 33 -16.63 -4.63 5.53
N ASN A 34 -15.92 -3.55 5.87
CA ASN A 34 -16.47 -2.21 5.87
C ASN A 34 -16.44 -1.60 4.46
N THR A 35 -17.60 -1.29 3.92
CA THR A 35 -17.73 -0.72 2.56
C THR A 35 -17.20 0.71 2.43
N ARG A 36 -16.83 1.37 3.53
CA ARG A 36 -16.19 2.70 3.53
C ARG A 36 -14.67 2.65 3.48
N ASP A 37 -14.08 1.48 3.71
CA ASP A 37 -12.64 1.32 3.67
C ASP A 37 -12.18 1.38 2.21
N THR A 38 -11.07 2.06 1.96
CA THR A 38 -10.58 2.36 0.61
C THR A 38 -9.11 1.98 0.49
N ALA A 39 -8.81 1.27 -0.60
CA ALA A 39 -7.47 0.98 -1.07
C ALA A 39 -7.44 1.30 -2.56
N THR A 40 -6.89 2.45 -2.95
CA THR A 40 -6.82 2.89 -4.35
C THR A 40 -5.43 3.39 -4.67
N VAL A 41 -4.93 3.06 -5.87
CA VAL A 41 -3.69 3.62 -6.41
C VAL A 41 -3.95 4.05 -7.84
N ASP A 42 -3.41 5.20 -8.22
CA ASP A 42 -3.63 5.74 -9.55
C ASP A 42 -2.68 5.10 -10.59
N ARG A 43 -3.25 4.86 -11.77
CA ARG A 43 -2.53 4.42 -12.97
C ARG A 43 -2.96 5.24 -14.18
N ALA A 44 -2.13 5.23 -15.21
CA ALA A 44 -2.45 5.80 -16.50
C ALA A 44 -2.63 4.69 -17.54
N THR A 45 -3.79 4.65 -18.19
CA THR A 45 -4.03 3.80 -19.38
C THR A 45 -4.15 4.65 -20.64
N ILE A 46 -4.52 5.93 -20.47
CA ILE A 46 -4.72 6.89 -21.56
C ILE A 46 -3.94 8.16 -21.27
N PHE A 47 -3.23 8.68 -22.27
CA PHE A 47 -2.65 10.03 -22.27
C PHE A 47 -3.28 10.86 -23.39
N SER A 48 -4.26 11.71 -23.03
CA SER A 48 -4.93 12.57 -24.00
C SER A 48 -5.44 13.86 -23.37
N LEU A 49 -5.11 14.99 -24.01
CA LEU A 49 -5.73 16.30 -23.77
C LEU A 49 -6.82 16.62 -24.82
N TYR A 50 -6.98 15.77 -25.83
CA TYR A 50 -7.91 16.00 -26.91
C TYR A 50 -9.36 15.79 -26.44
N ASP A 51 -10.21 16.79 -26.67
CA ASP A 51 -11.62 16.80 -26.23
C ASP A 51 -12.62 16.82 -27.39
N GLY A 52 -12.14 16.60 -28.61
CA GLY A 52 -12.96 16.64 -29.83
C GLY A 52 -12.95 17.99 -30.57
N ASN A 53 -12.32 19.03 -30.00
CA ASN A 53 -12.17 20.35 -30.63
C ASN A 53 -10.70 20.70 -30.83
N ASP A 54 -10.42 21.91 -31.35
CA ASP A 54 -9.07 22.43 -31.37
C ASP A 54 -8.54 22.54 -29.92
N LEU A 55 -7.46 21.80 -29.65
CA LEU A 55 -6.78 21.74 -28.36
C LEU A 55 -6.50 23.14 -27.82
N THR A 56 -7.28 23.59 -26.83
CA THR A 56 -6.93 24.77 -26.05
C THR A 56 -6.09 24.34 -24.85
N ILE A 57 -4.76 24.34 -25.01
CA ILE A 57 -3.86 24.10 -23.88
C ILE A 57 -4.01 25.28 -22.93
N ALA A 58 -4.48 25.05 -21.71
CA ALA A 58 -4.50 26.11 -20.72
C ALA A 58 -3.04 26.42 -20.31
N PRO A 59 -2.67 27.70 -20.12
CA PRO A 59 -1.29 28.10 -19.77
C PRO A 59 -0.69 27.39 -18.54
N PHE A 60 -1.53 26.85 -17.65
CA PHE A 60 -1.10 26.15 -16.45
C PHE A 60 -0.82 24.65 -16.67
N ASP A 61 -1.40 24.03 -17.70
CA ASP A 61 -1.15 22.61 -18.00
C ASP A 61 0.30 22.43 -18.50
N THR A 62 0.82 23.40 -19.28
CA THR A 62 2.21 23.36 -19.79
C THR A 62 3.26 23.54 -18.69
N ALA A 63 3.01 24.42 -17.72
CA ALA A 63 3.95 24.65 -16.61
C ALA A 63 4.07 23.45 -15.68
N ARG A 64 2.99 22.65 -15.54
CA ARG A 64 2.97 21.44 -14.71
C ARG A 64 3.89 20.35 -15.26
N GLU A 65 3.87 20.14 -16.57
CA GLU A 65 4.72 19.14 -17.24
C GLU A 65 6.20 19.50 -17.12
N GLN A 66 6.55 20.77 -17.36
CA GLN A 66 7.92 21.25 -17.20
C GLN A 66 8.42 21.12 -15.76
N ARG A 67 7.54 21.35 -14.77
CA ARG A 67 7.88 21.18 -13.37
C ARG A 67 8.24 19.74 -13.03
N ALA A 68 7.53 18.75 -13.54
CA ALA A 68 7.83 17.33 -13.23
C ALA A 68 9.25 16.95 -13.67
N LEU A 69 9.68 17.40 -14.86
CA LEU A 69 11.08 17.20 -15.28
C LEU A 69 12.07 17.82 -14.28
N PHE A 70 11.83 19.06 -13.84
CA PHE A 70 12.72 19.73 -12.88
C PHE A 70 12.73 19.08 -11.49
N ASP A 71 11.56 18.72 -10.95
CA ASP A 71 11.43 18.09 -9.64
C ASP A 71 12.21 16.76 -9.61
N GLY A 72 12.14 15.96 -10.69
CA GLY A 72 12.95 14.76 -10.83
C GLY A 72 14.44 15.04 -11.06
N ALA A 73 14.79 15.95 -11.97
CA ALA A 73 16.18 16.18 -12.36
C ALA A 73 17.03 16.85 -11.25
N PHE A 74 16.41 17.66 -10.39
CA PHE A 74 17.08 18.31 -9.26
C PHE A 74 17.07 17.48 -7.97
N SER A 75 16.53 16.27 -7.99
CA SER A 75 16.71 15.31 -6.91
C SER A 75 18.19 14.90 -6.81
N ALA A 76 18.67 14.63 -5.59
CA ALA A 76 20.06 14.21 -5.41
C ALA A 76 20.31 12.90 -6.20
N PRO A 77 21.47 12.73 -6.86
CA PRO A 77 21.77 11.51 -7.62
C PRO A 77 21.78 10.22 -6.77
N THR A 78 21.87 10.35 -5.45
CA THR A 78 21.82 9.25 -4.47
C THR A 78 20.41 8.93 -3.98
N GLU A 79 19.43 9.74 -4.34
CA GLU A 79 18.03 9.60 -3.93
C GLU A 79 17.18 9.11 -5.09
N ILE A 80 16.09 8.43 -4.73
CA ILE A 80 15.12 7.87 -5.67
C ILE A 80 13.84 8.66 -5.45
N VAL A 81 13.35 9.33 -6.51
CA VAL A 81 12.05 10.02 -6.46
C VAL A 81 10.98 9.00 -6.03
N PRO A 82 10.09 9.30 -5.05
CA PRO A 82 9.05 8.38 -4.64
C PRO A 82 8.02 8.17 -5.76
N GLU A 83 7.42 6.99 -5.81
CA GLU A 83 6.29 6.69 -6.71
C GLU A 83 4.99 7.36 -6.20
N VAL A 84 3.94 7.38 -7.04
CA VAL A 84 2.61 7.88 -6.65
C VAL A 84 2.13 7.23 -5.35
N GLU A 85 1.72 8.06 -4.40
CA GLU A 85 1.25 7.61 -3.09
C GLU A 85 -0.16 6.99 -3.20
N PRO A 86 -0.34 5.73 -2.75
CA PRO A 86 -1.65 5.10 -2.75
C PRO A 86 -2.52 5.60 -1.58
N THR A 87 -3.83 5.59 -1.77
CA THR A 87 -4.80 5.78 -0.68
C THR A 87 -5.03 4.45 0.04
N CYS A 88 -4.80 4.39 1.35
CA CYS A 88 -5.03 3.22 2.19
C CYS A 88 -5.66 3.61 3.53
N SER A 89 -6.89 3.15 3.80
CA SER A 89 -7.63 3.56 5.00
C SER A 89 -7.23 2.85 6.31
N SER A 90 -6.58 1.67 6.25
CA SER A 90 -6.23 0.88 7.44
C SER A 90 -4.75 0.90 7.82
N GLY A 91 -3.90 1.53 7.01
CA GLY A 91 -2.43 1.43 7.14
C GLY A 91 -1.85 0.06 6.76
N ARG A 92 -2.69 -0.90 6.30
CA ARG A 92 -2.25 -2.14 5.65
C ARG A 92 -3.13 -2.45 4.45
N CYS A 93 -2.59 -2.24 3.25
CA CYS A 93 -3.30 -2.47 2.00
C CYS A 93 -2.42 -3.21 1.00
N THR A 94 -3.02 -4.01 0.14
CA THR A 94 -2.31 -4.75 -0.92
C THR A 94 -3.05 -4.60 -2.23
N TRP A 95 -2.31 -4.43 -3.32
CA TRP A 95 -2.87 -4.37 -4.67
C TRP A 95 -2.37 -5.58 -5.47
N PRO A 96 -3.19 -6.12 -6.38
CA PRO A 96 -2.67 -7.03 -7.39
C PRO A 96 -1.63 -6.29 -8.27
N LEU A 97 -0.81 -7.04 -8.99
CA LEU A 97 0.04 -6.44 -10.03
C LEU A 97 -0.85 -5.67 -11.01
N TYR A 98 -0.44 -4.47 -11.39
CA TYR A 98 -1.17 -3.62 -12.34
C TYR A 98 -0.24 -2.93 -13.32
N GLY A 99 -0.67 -2.81 -14.58
CA GLY A 99 0.07 -2.10 -15.61
C GLY A 99 -0.32 -0.62 -15.70
N SER A 100 0.63 0.24 -16.10
CA SER A 100 0.42 1.67 -16.35
C SER A 100 1.31 2.18 -17.49
N LEU A 101 0.86 3.21 -18.21
CA LEU A 101 1.71 4.10 -18.99
C LEU A 101 2.74 4.76 -18.07
N ALA A 102 3.93 4.95 -18.63
CA ALA A 102 5.09 5.54 -17.99
C ALA A 102 5.94 6.29 -19.03
N ILE A 103 6.81 7.16 -18.52
CA ILE A 103 7.97 7.66 -19.27
C ILE A 103 9.19 6.86 -18.81
N CYS A 104 9.90 6.32 -19.78
CA CYS A 104 11.20 5.71 -19.61
C CYS A 104 12.28 6.69 -20.08
N GLY A 105 13.49 6.57 -19.55
CA GLY A 105 14.62 7.36 -19.99
C GLY A 105 15.94 6.68 -19.68
N ASP A 106 16.90 6.87 -20.57
CA ASP A 106 18.25 6.31 -20.45
C ASP A 106 19.25 7.17 -21.22
N ILE A 107 20.54 6.87 -21.01
CA ILE A 107 21.67 7.62 -21.53
C ILE A 107 22.59 6.71 -22.34
N ALA A 108 23.00 7.18 -23.51
CA ALA A 108 24.02 6.54 -24.32
C ALA A 108 25.28 7.39 -24.42
N ASN A 109 26.45 6.76 -24.24
CA ASN A 109 27.73 7.44 -24.46
C ASN A 109 28.09 7.46 -25.95
N ILE A 110 27.67 8.51 -26.65
CA ILE A 110 27.91 8.68 -28.08
C ILE A 110 29.35 9.07 -28.42
N THR A 111 30.10 9.65 -27.48
CA THR A 111 31.55 9.87 -27.64
C THR A 111 32.29 8.54 -27.78
N ALA A 112 31.95 7.56 -26.94
CA ALA A 112 32.58 6.25 -26.95
C ALA A 112 32.27 5.43 -28.22
N ARG A 113 31.19 5.78 -28.94
CA ARG A 113 30.83 5.15 -30.22
C ARG A 113 31.72 5.60 -31.37
N GLY A 114 32.32 6.79 -31.28
CA GLY A 114 33.33 7.25 -32.24
C GLY A 114 32.79 7.60 -33.64
N ASP A 115 31.51 7.99 -33.76
CA ASP A 115 30.97 8.52 -35.02
C ASP A 115 31.53 9.93 -35.27
N VAL A 116 32.52 10.02 -36.15
CA VAL A 116 33.23 11.27 -36.42
C VAL A 116 32.32 12.35 -36.99
N GLN A 117 31.37 12.00 -37.86
CA GLN A 117 30.49 12.98 -38.49
C GLN A 117 29.49 13.55 -37.48
N LEU A 118 28.92 12.68 -36.65
CA LEU A 118 28.05 13.10 -35.56
C LEU A 118 28.80 14.01 -34.58
N LEU A 119 29.99 13.61 -34.13
CA LEU A 119 30.78 14.38 -33.16
C LEU A 119 31.23 15.74 -33.71
N GLU A 120 31.58 15.83 -35.00
CA GLU A 120 31.89 17.11 -35.65
C GLU A 120 30.66 18.04 -35.70
N SER A 121 29.49 17.48 -36.07
CA SER A 121 28.22 18.23 -36.09
C SER A 121 27.86 18.77 -34.70
N LEU A 122 27.91 17.91 -33.68
CA LEU A 122 27.64 18.29 -32.29
C LEU A 122 28.68 19.30 -31.76
N GLY A 123 29.94 19.17 -32.17
CA GLY A 123 31.01 20.13 -31.92
C GLY A 123 30.66 21.53 -32.41
N ASN A 124 30.29 21.65 -33.68
CA ASN A 124 29.91 22.93 -34.30
C ASN A 124 28.68 23.57 -33.63
N ILE A 125 27.69 22.77 -33.24
CA ILE A 125 26.50 23.26 -32.52
C ILE A 125 26.89 23.75 -31.12
N THR A 126 27.71 22.96 -30.41
CA THR A 126 28.12 23.25 -29.03
C THR A 126 28.97 24.51 -28.97
N GLU A 127 29.96 24.64 -29.84
CA GLU A 127 30.82 25.83 -29.92
C GLU A 127 29.99 27.12 -30.08
N LYS A 128 29.02 27.11 -31.01
CA LYS A 128 28.12 28.25 -31.22
C LYS A 128 27.30 28.56 -29.98
N ARG A 129 26.74 27.55 -29.30
CA ARG A 129 25.94 27.75 -28.08
C ARG A 129 26.77 28.32 -26.93
N LEU A 130 27.99 27.81 -26.74
CA LEU A 130 28.91 28.34 -25.74
C LEU A 130 29.34 29.78 -26.05
N GLY A 131 29.61 30.09 -27.32
CA GLY A 131 29.93 31.45 -27.75
C GLY A 131 28.79 32.44 -27.49
N VAL A 132 27.54 32.05 -27.76
CA VAL A 132 26.35 32.87 -27.45
C VAL A 132 26.23 33.10 -25.94
N LEU A 133 26.35 32.05 -25.13
CA LEU A 133 26.29 32.16 -23.67
C LEU A 133 27.40 33.07 -23.13
N PHE A 134 28.63 32.93 -23.63
CA PHE A 134 29.75 33.78 -23.26
C PHE A 134 29.51 35.25 -23.62
N ASN A 135 29.16 35.54 -24.87
CA ASN A 135 28.98 36.92 -25.34
C ASN A 135 27.82 37.63 -24.62
N THR A 136 26.72 36.93 -24.37
CA THR A 136 25.59 37.48 -23.61
C THR A 136 25.93 37.73 -22.14
N THR A 137 26.68 36.83 -21.52
CA THR A 137 27.19 37.00 -20.15
C THR A 137 28.13 38.19 -20.08
N LEU A 138 29.09 38.28 -21.00
CA LEU A 138 30.06 39.36 -21.05
C LEU A 138 29.38 40.72 -21.22
N ALA A 139 28.45 40.84 -22.18
CA ALA A 139 27.70 42.07 -22.40
C ALA A 139 26.92 42.50 -21.14
N THR A 140 26.34 41.55 -20.40
CA THR A 140 25.63 41.82 -19.15
C THR A 140 26.58 42.32 -18.07
N VAL A 141 27.70 41.63 -17.87
CA VAL A 141 28.73 42.00 -16.89
C VAL A 141 29.33 43.37 -17.20
N GLN A 142 29.54 43.69 -18.49
CA GLN A 142 30.01 44.99 -18.95
C GLN A 142 29.02 46.11 -18.65
N ALA A 143 27.72 45.86 -18.86
CA ALA A 143 26.67 46.83 -18.54
C ALA A 143 26.63 47.19 -17.03
N PHE A 144 27.07 46.29 -16.16
CA PHE A 144 27.20 46.53 -14.72
C PHE A 144 28.59 47.03 -14.28
N GLY A 145 29.57 47.15 -15.20
CA GLY A 145 30.93 47.56 -14.87
C GLY A 145 31.75 46.51 -14.11
N PHE A 146 31.40 45.22 -14.23
CA PHE A 146 32.04 44.12 -13.50
C PHE A 146 33.02 43.29 -14.34
N GLU A 147 33.37 43.74 -15.55
CA GLU A 147 34.16 42.94 -16.52
C GLU A 147 35.51 42.48 -15.95
N SER A 148 36.29 43.39 -15.38
CA SER A 148 37.59 43.07 -14.79
C SER A 148 37.46 42.10 -13.61
N PHE A 149 36.42 42.28 -12.78
CA PHE A 149 36.16 41.42 -11.64
C PHE A 149 35.72 40.01 -12.07
N PHE A 150 34.90 39.90 -13.11
CA PHE A 150 34.39 38.64 -13.63
C PHE A 150 35.52 37.74 -14.13
N PHE A 151 36.43 38.26 -14.96
CA PHE A 151 37.56 37.47 -15.46
C PHE A 151 38.59 37.13 -14.38
N GLN A 152 38.80 38.02 -13.40
CA GLN A 152 39.69 37.75 -12.27
C GLN A 152 39.12 36.65 -11.35
N SER A 153 37.81 36.67 -11.12
CA SER A 153 37.14 35.75 -10.20
C SER A 153 36.80 34.41 -10.85
N VAL A 154 36.54 34.40 -12.16
CA VAL A 154 36.15 33.22 -12.95
C VAL A 154 37.08 33.04 -14.15
N PRO A 155 38.37 32.67 -13.93
CA PRO A 155 39.33 32.49 -15.01
C PRO A 155 39.04 31.25 -15.88
N VAL A 156 38.34 30.26 -15.31
CA VAL A 156 37.97 29.02 -15.98
C VAL A 156 36.55 28.59 -15.65
N VAL A 157 35.92 27.86 -16.56
CA VAL A 157 34.55 27.36 -16.45
C VAL A 157 34.45 25.90 -16.89
N PHE A 158 33.45 25.21 -16.35
CA PHE A 158 32.96 23.92 -16.82
C PHE A 158 31.66 24.17 -17.59
N PRO A 159 31.70 24.22 -18.93
CA PRO A 159 30.49 24.29 -19.73
C PRO A 159 29.72 22.97 -19.69
N VAL A 160 28.41 23.09 -19.57
CA VAL A 160 27.47 21.99 -19.86
C VAL A 160 26.40 22.53 -20.80
N VAL A 161 26.16 21.82 -21.90
CA VAL A 161 25.15 22.15 -22.90
C VAL A 161 24.22 20.97 -23.04
N VAL A 162 22.91 21.21 -22.93
CA VAL A 162 21.88 20.23 -23.25
C VAL A 162 21.18 20.72 -24.50
N GLY A 163 21.39 20.05 -25.62
CA GLY A 163 20.85 20.41 -26.93
C GLY A 163 19.94 19.32 -27.49
N LEU A 164 19.16 19.66 -28.50
CA LEU A 164 18.27 18.71 -29.16
C LEU A 164 19.01 17.98 -30.27
N LEU A 165 18.67 16.70 -30.47
CA LEU A 165 19.07 15.94 -31.65
C LEU A 165 17.96 16.03 -32.70
N ASP A 166 18.36 16.27 -33.95
CA ASP A 166 17.45 16.41 -35.08
C ASP A 166 17.17 15.08 -35.80
N GLN A 167 17.99 14.06 -35.53
CA GLN A 167 17.88 12.69 -36.04
C GLN A 167 18.34 11.68 -34.97
N PRO A 168 17.75 10.47 -34.94
CA PRO A 168 18.23 9.41 -34.05
C PRO A 168 19.68 9.01 -34.36
N THR A 169 20.49 8.83 -33.33
CA THR A 169 21.91 8.45 -33.49
C THR A 169 22.12 6.94 -33.69
N ASN A 170 21.04 6.15 -33.65
CA ASN A 170 21.05 4.68 -33.47
C ASN A 170 21.67 4.22 -32.14
N ALA A 171 21.71 5.10 -31.13
CA ALA A 171 22.02 4.72 -29.75
C ALA A 171 21.07 3.66 -29.20
N PHE A 172 19.79 3.85 -29.48
CA PHE A 172 18.69 3.02 -29.04
C PHE A 172 18.15 2.15 -30.17
N ASN A 173 17.44 1.09 -29.81
CA ASN A 173 16.82 0.22 -30.80
C ASN A 173 15.59 0.90 -31.44
N LYS A 174 15.13 0.37 -32.57
CA LYS A 174 14.00 0.93 -33.31
C LYS A 174 12.71 1.04 -32.47
N SER A 175 12.45 0.06 -31.60
CA SER A 175 11.25 0.05 -30.76
C SER A 175 11.20 1.24 -29.79
N VAL A 176 12.34 1.57 -29.19
CA VAL A 176 12.50 2.77 -28.36
C VAL A 176 12.45 4.02 -29.23
N THR A 177 13.17 4.04 -30.36
CA THR A 177 13.18 5.19 -31.26
C THR A 177 11.79 5.57 -31.74
N ASP A 178 10.92 4.62 -32.07
CA ASP A 178 9.54 4.90 -32.53
C ASP A 178 8.64 5.42 -31.38
N LEU A 179 9.04 5.28 -30.12
CA LEU A 179 8.33 5.73 -28.91
C LEU A 179 8.94 6.99 -28.26
N MET A 180 10.06 7.51 -28.79
CA MET A 180 10.75 8.67 -28.23
C MET A 180 9.86 9.90 -28.25
N THR A 181 9.81 10.58 -27.11
CA THR A 181 9.15 11.89 -26.95
C THR A 181 10.16 13.03 -26.81
N SER A 182 11.40 12.72 -26.42
CA SER A 182 12.51 13.69 -26.42
C SER A 182 13.83 12.98 -26.67
N ASP A 183 14.66 13.59 -27.52
CA ASP A 183 16.00 13.12 -27.85
C ASP A 183 16.96 14.33 -27.79
N ALA A 184 17.92 14.26 -26.90
CA ALA A 184 18.82 15.36 -26.56
C ALA A 184 20.26 14.88 -26.43
N PHE A 185 21.22 15.76 -26.70
CA PHE A 185 22.62 15.53 -26.38
C PHE A 185 23.07 16.40 -25.21
N ILE A 186 24.00 15.87 -24.40
CA ILE A 186 24.72 16.60 -23.37
C ILE A 186 26.16 16.74 -23.81
N ALA A 187 26.62 17.98 -23.98
CA ALA A 187 28.03 18.29 -24.14
C ALA A 187 28.60 18.76 -22.80
N TYR A 188 29.67 18.12 -22.33
CA TYR A 188 30.31 18.42 -21.05
C TYR A 188 31.83 18.21 -21.10
N THR A 189 32.54 18.64 -20.07
CA THR A 189 33.99 18.43 -19.92
C THR A 189 34.33 18.01 -18.49
N ASP A 190 35.34 17.16 -18.34
CA ASP A 190 35.88 16.78 -17.03
C ASP A 190 36.92 17.78 -16.51
N GLU A 191 37.49 18.58 -17.41
CA GLU A 191 38.51 19.57 -17.11
C GLU A 191 37.96 20.99 -17.29
N PRO A 192 38.38 21.94 -16.45
CA PRO A 192 37.99 23.33 -16.62
C PRO A 192 38.60 23.92 -17.90
N LEU A 193 37.80 24.67 -18.66
CA LEU A 193 38.24 25.39 -19.86
C LEU A 193 38.45 26.86 -19.54
N ASN A 194 39.31 27.53 -20.31
CA ASN A 194 39.50 28.98 -20.17
C ASN A 194 38.19 29.72 -20.45
N ASN A 195 37.82 30.63 -19.57
CA ASN A 195 36.62 31.46 -19.73
C ASN A 195 36.85 32.49 -20.85
N SER A 196 36.49 32.12 -22.08
CA SER A 196 36.77 32.91 -23.27
C SER A 196 35.72 32.72 -24.36
N ALA A 197 35.79 33.52 -25.42
CA ALA A 197 34.89 33.42 -26.56
C ALA A 197 35.14 32.17 -27.44
N ALA A 198 36.28 31.49 -27.29
CA ALA A 198 36.66 30.32 -28.07
C ALA A 198 37.07 29.16 -27.15
N PHE A 199 36.26 28.09 -27.15
CA PHE A 199 36.46 26.95 -26.27
C PHE A 199 37.25 25.84 -26.97
N ASP A 200 38.08 25.13 -26.20
CA ASP A 200 38.79 23.94 -26.70
C ASP A 200 37.82 22.75 -26.81
N MET A 201 37.27 22.58 -28.02
CA MET A 201 36.29 21.54 -28.32
C MET A 201 36.88 20.12 -28.26
N SER A 202 38.21 19.96 -28.29
CA SER A 202 38.86 18.63 -28.20
C SER A 202 38.65 17.95 -26.84
N LYS A 203 38.26 18.74 -25.82
CA LYS A 203 38.01 18.28 -24.44
C LYS A 203 36.54 17.99 -24.16
N ILE A 204 35.65 18.30 -25.09
CA ILE A 204 34.21 18.14 -24.91
C ILE A 204 33.80 16.70 -25.21
N LYS A 205 33.00 16.14 -24.31
CA LYS A 205 32.37 14.83 -24.39
C LYS A 205 30.87 14.99 -24.59
N TYR A 206 30.30 14.03 -25.29
CA TYR A 206 28.90 13.95 -25.68
C TYR A 206 28.24 12.68 -25.16
N LEU A 207 27.07 12.86 -24.56
CA LEU A 207 26.10 11.82 -24.24
C LEU A 207 24.81 12.11 -24.98
N GLU A 208 24.03 11.09 -25.24
CA GLU A 208 22.65 11.20 -25.67
C GLU A 208 21.73 10.82 -24.51
N VAL A 209 20.67 11.58 -24.33
CA VAL A 209 19.61 11.37 -23.36
C VAL A 209 18.31 11.29 -24.11
N ALA A 210 17.67 10.13 -24.02
CA ALA A 210 16.36 9.90 -24.61
C ALA A 210 15.31 9.69 -23.52
N PHE A 211 14.13 10.27 -23.73
CA PHE A 211 12.91 9.93 -23.01
C PHE A 211 11.90 9.37 -24.00
N TRP A 212 11.22 8.29 -23.63
CA TRP A 212 10.24 7.62 -24.48
C TRP A 212 9.07 7.07 -23.67
N TRP A 213 7.96 6.84 -24.36
CA TRP A 213 6.79 6.20 -23.78
C TRP A 213 7.00 4.71 -23.58
N CYS A 214 6.59 4.19 -22.43
CA CYS A 214 6.66 2.78 -22.11
C CYS A 214 5.49 2.34 -21.24
N THR A 215 5.30 1.05 -21.11
CA THR A 215 4.36 0.46 -20.15
C THR A 215 5.12 -0.26 -19.04
N LYS A 216 4.63 -0.14 -17.81
CA LYS A 216 5.26 -0.70 -16.60
C LYS A 216 4.28 -1.48 -15.76
N THR A 217 4.75 -2.60 -15.21
CA THR A 217 4.06 -3.38 -14.17
C THR A 217 4.52 -2.94 -12.80
N TYR A 218 3.57 -2.63 -11.92
CA TYR A 218 3.85 -2.22 -10.55
C TYR A 218 3.30 -3.21 -9.52
N GLU A 219 4.08 -3.40 -8.46
CA GLU A 219 3.66 -4.05 -7.22
C GLU A 219 3.58 -3.00 -6.12
N THR A 220 2.38 -2.73 -5.60
CA THR A 220 2.16 -1.75 -4.53
C THR A 220 1.63 -2.44 -3.29
N SER A 221 2.20 -2.09 -2.14
CA SER A 221 1.72 -2.50 -0.83
C SER A 221 1.89 -1.37 0.17
N VAL A 222 1.05 -1.35 1.19
CA VAL A 222 1.18 -0.45 2.34
C VAL A 222 1.31 -1.32 3.57
N THR A 223 2.35 -1.08 4.36
CA THR A 223 2.58 -1.78 5.63
C THR A 223 2.90 -0.78 6.72
N ALA A 224 2.19 -0.84 7.85
CA ALA A 224 2.35 0.10 8.95
C ALA A 224 2.18 1.58 8.54
N GLY A 225 1.33 1.83 7.53
CA GLY A 225 1.10 3.17 6.97
C GLY A 225 2.17 3.64 5.99
N GLU A 226 3.24 2.88 5.77
CA GLU A 226 4.28 3.23 4.80
C GLU A 226 3.99 2.56 3.44
N PRO A 227 3.83 3.33 2.35
CA PRO A 227 3.66 2.78 1.02
C PRO A 227 4.99 2.34 0.42
N LYS A 228 4.97 1.20 -0.27
CA LYS A 228 6.07 0.70 -1.08
C LYS A 228 5.52 0.27 -2.43
N THR A 229 6.04 0.91 -3.48
CA THR A 229 5.75 0.56 -4.87
C THR A 229 7.05 0.16 -5.55
N VAL A 230 7.03 -0.97 -6.25
CA VAL A 230 8.17 -1.51 -6.98
C VAL A 230 7.79 -1.72 -8.44
N GLU A 231 8.67 -1.32 -9.36
CA GLU A 231 8.58 -1.67 -10.77
C GLU A 231 9.03 -3.12 -10.98
N VAL A 232 8.17 -3.95 -11.56
CA VAL A 232 8.41 -5.39 -11.76
C VAL A 232 8.83 -5.68 -13.21
N ALA A 233 8.23 -4.99 -14.17
CA ALA A 233 8.51 -5.17 -15.59
C ALA A 233 8.29 -3.87 -16.36
N THR A 234 9.01 -3.73 -17.47
CA THR A 234 8.88 -2.61 -18.41
C THR A 234 8.82 -3.16 -19.83
N ARG A 235 7.96 -2.57 -20.69
CA ARG A 235 7.87 -2.87 -22.12
C ARG A 235 7.82 -1.57 -22.92
N SER A 236 8.49 -1.54 -24.06
CA SER A 236 8.60 -0.35 -24.92
C SER A 236 8.36 -0.76 -26.37
N GLU A 237 7.12 -1.17 -26.66
CA GLU A 237 6.70 -1.67 -27.97
C GLU A 237 5.35 -1.07 -28.35
N LEU A 238 5.21 -0.72 -29.63
CA LEU A 238 3.94 -0.30 -30.22
C LEU A 238 3.11 -1.53 -30.62
N LYS A 239 1.80 -1.43 -30.45
CA LYS A 239 0.81 -2.42 -30.89
C LYS A 239 0.35 -2.06 -32.29
N GLU A 240 0.70 -2.88 -33.29
CA GLU A 240 0.38 -2.62 -34.71
C GLU A 240 -1.12 -2.76 -35.01
N PRO A 241 -1.71 -1.97 -35.94
CA PRO A 241 -1.10 -0.91 -36.74
C PRO A 241 -1.21 0.46 -36.05
N THR A 242 -0.10 1.06 -35.63
CA THR A 242 -0.08 2.37 -34.94
C THR A 242 0.99 3.32 -35.47
N SER A 243 0.73 4.62 -35.35
CA SER A 243 1.70 5.66 -35.73
C SER A 243 2.86 5.72 -34.73
N SER A 244 4.09 5.87 -35.23
CA SER A 244 5.26 6.26 -34.41
C SER A 244 4.93 7.53 -33.62
N LEU A 245 5.33 7.57 -32.35
CA LEU A 245 5.26 8.77 -31.53
C LEU A 245 6.46 9.69 -31.79
N ASN A 246 7.60 9.13 -32.20
CA ASN A 246 8.71 9.93 -32.67
C ASN A 246 8.40 10.48 -34.06
N MET A 247 7.85 11.70 -34.07
CA MET A 247 7.42 12.40 -35.28
C MET A 247 8.25 13.66 -35.51
N PRO A 248 8.53 14.01 -36.79
CA PRO A 248 9.29 15.21 -37.10
C PRO A 248 8.47 16.47 -36.80
N TRP A 249 9.00 17.35 -35.94
CA TRP A 249 8.31 18.59 -35.58
C TRP A 249 8.07 19.55 -36.76
N SER A 250 8.80 19.41 -37.86
CA SER A 250 8.54 20.20 -39.08
C SER A 250 7.11 20.03 -39.59
N GLN A 251 6.50 18.84 -39.41
CA GLN A 251 5.11 18.58 -39.75
C GLN A 251 4.14 19.15 -38.71
N PHE A 252 4.52 19.10 -37.43
CA PHE A 252 3.73 19.65 -36.33
C PHE A 252 3.65 21.19 -36.38
N TYR A 253 4.78 21.89 -36.56
CA TYR A 253 4.82 23.36 -36.57
C TYR A 253 3.94 23.98 -37.66
N GLN A 254 3.83 23.33 -38.82
CA GLN A 254 2.98 23.81 -39.91
C GLN A 254 1.51 23.84 -39.50
N CYS A 255 0.98 22.77 -38.91
CA CYS A 255 -0.40 22.77 -38.46
C CYS A 255 -0.60 23.63 -37.21
N TYR A 256 0.40 23.69 -36.32
CA TYR A 256 0.29 24.39 -35.04
C TYR A 256 0.16 25.90 -35.26
N THR A 257 1.05 26.46 -36.07
CA THR A 257 1.03 27.90 -36.41
C THR A 257 -0.20 28.30 -37.22
N ALA A 258 -0.75 27.37 -38.02
CA ALA A 258 -1.98 27.57 -38.77
C ALA A 258 -3.26 27.34 -37.95
N GLY A 259 -3.17 26.81 -36.73
CA GLY A 259 -4.34 26.44 -35.91
C GLY A 259 -5.19 25.31 -36.52
N THR A 260 -4.57 24.39 -37.26
CA THR A 260 -5.26 23.32 -38.01
C THR A 260 -4.87 21.90 -37.58
N CYS A 261 -4.12 21.73 -36.49
CA CYS A 261 -3.63 20.41 -36.06
C CYS A 261 -4.72 19.39 -35.76
N ASN A 262 -5.94 19.81 -35.43
CA ASN A 262 -7.06 18.89 -35.26
C ASN A 262 -7.36 18.12 -36.56
N GLN A 263 -7.26 18.76 -37.72
CA GLN A 263 -7.50 18.13 -39.03
C GLN A 263 -6.44 17.05 -39.34
N THR A 264 -5.21 17.24 -38.87
CA THR A 264 -4.08 16.33 -39.13
C THR A 264 -3.99 15.20 -38.10
N TYR A 265 -4.10 15.55 -36.82
CA TYR A 265 -3.76 14.66 -35.69
C TYR A 265 -4.94 14.37 -34.74
N GLY A 266 -6.09 15.01 -34.90
CA GLY A 266 -7.23 14.89 -33.97
C GLY A 266 -7.86 13.50 -33.87
N ALA A 267 -7.61 12.61 -34.83
CA ALA A 267 -8.06 11.22 -34.78
C ALA A 267 -6.90 10.21 -34.59
N GLN A 268 -5.66 10.69 -34.43
CA GLN A 268 -4.48 9.83 -34.40
C GLN A 268 -4.13 9.42 -32.97
N THR A 269 -4.06 8.12 -32.74
CA THR A 269 -3.60 7.53 -31.48
C THR A 269 -2.53 6.49 -31.74
N ALA A 270 -1.58 6.40 -30.82
CA ALA A 270 -0.64 5.29 -30.71
C ALA A 270 -1.11 4.37 -29.60
N ARG A 271 -0.99 3.06 -29.81
CA ARG A 271 -1.26 2.05 -28.79
C ARG A 271 0.02 1.36 -28.44
N LEU A 272 0.29 1.24 -27.15
CA LEU A 272 1.42 0.50 -26.64
C LEU A 272 0.98 -0.91 -26.28
N GLU A 273 1.93 -1.82 -26.40
CA GLU A 273 1.77 -3.18 -25.95
C GLU A 273 1.65 -3.25 -24.42
N PRO A 274 0.73 -4.08 -23.88
CA PRO A 274 0.60 -4.26 -22.43
C PRO A 274 1.89 -4.78 -21.77
N PRO A 275 2.20 -4.32 -20.55
CA PRO A 275 3.33 -4.80 -19.78
C PRO A 275 3.11 -6.24 -19.28
N HIS A 276 4.19 -6.94 -18.98
CA HIS A 276 4.11 -8.35 -18.59
C HIS A 276 3.60 -8.53 -17.16
N GLY A 277 2.66 -9.47 -16.97
CA GLY A 277 2.31 -10.03 -15.66
C GLY A 277 1.26 -9.27 -14.85
N ALA A 278 0.67 -8.20 -15.38
CA ALA A 278 -0.20 -7.30 -14.63
C ALA A 278 -1.65 -7.24 -15.12
N ASP A 279 -1.90 -7.53 -16.41
CA ASP A 279 -3.14 -7.10 -17.04
C ASP A 279 -4.11 -8.22 -17.41
N GLY A 280 -5.40 -7.89 -17.37
CA GLY A 280 -6.44 -8.64 -18.04
C GLY A 280 -6.42 -8.39 -19.56
N PRO A 281 -7.04 -9.27 -20.38
CA PRO A 281 -6.97 -9.21 -21.84
C PRO A 281 -7.57 -7.95 -22.49
N ASP A 282 -8.24 -7.08 -21.73
CA ASP A 282 -8.98 -5.90 -22.23
C ASP A 282 -8.32 -4.54 -21.87
N ASP A 283 -7.21 -4.50 -21.13
CA ASP A 283 -6.52 -3.24 -20.84
C ASP A 283 -5.77 -2.73 -22.09
N ASP A 284 -6.10 -1.51 -22.55
CA ASP A 284 -5.47 -0.85 -23.70
C ASP A 284 -4.68 0.38 -23.24
N TYR A 285 -3.47 0.55 -23.77
CA TYR A 285 -2.55 1.64 -23.41
C TYR A 285 -2.46 2.62 -24.57
N VAL A 286 -3.14 3.76 -24.46
CA VAL A 286 -3.41 4.65 -25.59
C VAL A 286 -2.84 6.05 -25.37
N ILE A 287 -2.14 6.55 -26.37
CA ILE A 287 -1.56 7.90 -26.37
C ILE A 287 -2.12 8.66 -27.56
N HIS A 288 -2.69 9.84 -27.32
CA HIS A 288 -3.13 10.71 -28.39
C HIS A 288 -1.93 11.45 -29.00
N VAL A 289 -1.69 11.28 -30.30
CA VAL A 289 -0.49 11.78 -31.00
C VAL A 289 -0.36 13.30 -30.84
N TRP A 290 -1.46 14.05 -30.98
CA TRP A 290 -1.40 15.51 -30.80
C TRP A 290 -1.01 15.94 -29.37
N SER A 291 -1.46 15.19 -28.36
CA SER A 291 -1.12 15.49 -26.96
C SER A 291 0.33 15.17 -26.68
N GLU A 292 0.84 14.07 -27.24
CA GLU A 292 2.24 13.68 -27.17
C GLU A 292 3.15 14.71 -27.87
N LEU A 293 2.84 15.15 -29.09
CA LEU A 293 3.61 16.17 -29.81
C LEU A 293 3.71 17.49 -29.02
N THR A 294 2.63 17.85 -28.33
CA THR A 294 2.61 19.01 -27.45
C THR A 294 3.56 18.82 -26.27
N ALA A 295 3.46 17.68 -25.57
CA ALA A 295 4.35 17.35 -24.46
C ALA A 295 5.83 17.28 -24.90
N SER A 296 6.11 16.68 -26.06
CA SER A 296 7.43 16.62 -26.70
C SER A 296 8.00 18.02 -26.91
N SER A 297 7.21 18.95 -27.45
CA SER A 297 7.64 20.34 -27.68
C SER A 297 7.97 21.09 -26.38
N LEU A 298 7.22 20.84 -25.30
CA LEU A 298 7.45 21.44 -23.99
C LEU A 298 8.69 20.86 -23.32
N LEU A 299 8.84 19.54 -23.38
CA LEU A 299 9.99 18.83 -22.86
C LEU A 299 11.26 19.30 -23.57
N ALA A 300 11.21 19.47 -24.88
CA ALA A 300 12.31 20.02 -25.65
C ALA A 300 12.69 21.45 -25.29
N ALA A 301 11.69 22.33 -25.09
CA ALA A 301 11.93 23.69 -24.64
C ALA A 301 12.61 23.72 -23.26
N THR A 302 12.31 22.74 -22.40
CA THR A 302 12.97 22.58 -21.10
C THR A 302 14.36 21.93 -21.21
N MET A 303 14.53 21.01 -22.15
CA MET A 303 15.81 20.31 -22.39
C MET A 303 16.84 21.18 -23.13
N PHE A 304 16.43 22.25 -23.79
CA PHE A 304 17.33 23.15 -24.52
C PHE A 304 17.94 24.21 -23.59
N ASP A 305 19.08 23.89 -22.95
CA ASP A 305 19.72 24.79 -21.99
C ASP A 305 21.25 24.67 -22.00
N SER A 306 21.93 25.63 -21.38
CA SER A 306 23.39 25.67 -21.28
C SER A 306 23.79 26.44 -20.03
N VAL A 307 24.86 26.00 -19.37
CA VAL A 307 25.35 26.59 -18.13
C VAL A 307 26.88 26.64 -18.11
N PHE A 308 27.42 27.70 -17.52
CA PHE A 308 28.81 27.77 -17.08
C PHE A 308 28.88 27.59 -15.57
N MET A 309 29.69 26.64 -15.13
CA MET A 309 29.96 26.42 -13.71
C MET A 309 31.42 26.72 -13.39
N ASP A 310 31.70 27.33 -12.24
CA ASP A 310 33.07 27.59 -11.81
C ASP A 310 33.70 26.38 -11.08
N ARG A 311 34.91 26.56 -10.55
CA ARG A 311 35.62 25.53 -9.77
C ARG A 311 34.94 25.13 -8.47
N THR A 312 34.07 25.99 -7.94
CA THR A 312 33.26 25.73 -6.75
C THR A 312 31.90 25.14 -7.09
N ARG A 313 31.65 24.85 -8.39
CA ARG A 313 30.35 24.40 -8.94
C ARG A 313 29.26 25.46 -8.74
N GLY A 314 29.64 26.71 -8.56
CA GLY A 314 28.75 27.86 -8.61
C GLY A 314 28.33 28.13 -10.06
N VAL A 315 27.07 28.56 -10.25
CA VAL A 315 26.58 28.97 -11.56
C VAL A 315 27.14 30.35 -11.88
N VAL A 316 27.83 30.43 -13.02
CA VAL A 316 28.43 31.67 -13.55
C VAL A 316 27.46 32.33 -14.54
N ALA A 317 26.86 31.53 -15.42
CA ALA A 317 25.91 31.96 -16.43
C ALA A 317 25.01 30.81 -16.87
N GLY A 318 23.84 31.13 -17.41
CA GLY A 318 22.85 30.13 -17.85
C GLY A 318 22.16 29.45 -16.67
N GLY A 319 21.59 28.25 -16.88
CA GLY A 319 20.90 27.57 -15.79
C GLY A 319 20.08 26.33 -16.17
N GLY A 320 18.83 26.35 -15.68
CA GLY A 320 17.79 25.32 -15.84
C GLY A 320 18.31 23.88 -15.83
N ILE A 321 17.96 23.08 -16.83
CA ILE A 321 18.23 21.63 -16.78
C ILE A 321 19.73 21.34 -16.93
N ALA A 322 20.47 22.19 -17.65
CA ALA A 322 21.91 22.02 -17.83
C ALA A 322 22.65 22.11 -16.48
N LYS A 323 22.12 22.90 -15.53
CA LYS A 323 22.61 22.91 -14.15
C LYS A 323 22.44 21.57 -13.45
N ALA A 324 21.31 20.89 -13.63
CA ALA A 324 21.05 19.59 -13.00
C ALA A 324 22.07 18.52 -13.49
N PHE A 325 22.32 18.49 -14.81
CA PHE A 325 23.37 17.66 -15.39
C PHE A 325 24.76 18.07 -14.91
N GLY A 326 25.03 19.38 -14.85
CA GLY A 326 26.29 19.90 -14.32
C GLY A 326 26.57 19.45 -12.88
N LEU A 327 25.58 19.47 -11.99
CA LEU A 327 25.72 18.97 -10.62
C LEU A 327 25.97 17.46 -10.57
N SER A 328 25.35 16.69 -11.47
CA SER A 328 25.53 15.24 -11.55
C SER A 328 26.93 14.84 -12.04
N ILE A 329 27.47 15.60 -13.00
CA ILE A 329 28.81 15.38 -13.60
C ILE A 329 29.92 15.91 -12.70
N LEU A 330 29.74 17.11 -12.15
CA LEU A 330 30.82 17.87 -11.52
C LEU A 330 30.81 17.75 -9.99
N GLY A 331 29.73 17.21 -9.43
CA GLY A 331 29.47 17.14 -7.99
C GLY A 331 28.70 18.36 -7.48
N ILE A 332 28.32 18.29 -6.21
CA ILE A 332 27.55 19.32 -5.52
C ILE A 332 28.35 20.61 -5.30
N PHE A 333 27.64 21.69 -4.94
CA PHE A 333 28.23 22.99 -4.63
C PHE A 333 29.34 22.86 -3.57
N MET A 334 30.46 23.58 -3.78
CA MET A 334 31.68 23.56 -2.97
C MET A 334 32.43 22.22 -2.92
N ALA A 335 32.07 21.24 -3.75
CA ALA A 335 32.89 20.05 -3.93
C ALA A 335 34.23 20.40 -4.60
N THR A 336 35.34 20.01 -3.98
CA THR A 336 36.70 20.33 -4.45
C THR A 336 37.26 19.33 -5.46
N LYS A 337 36.55 18.23 -5.71
CA LYS A 337 36.91 17.19 -6.68
C LYS A 337 35.67 16.77 -7.46
N SER A 338 35.83 16.59 -8.78
CA SER A 338 34.81 15.92 -9.60
C SER A 338 34.67 14.45 -9.14
N PRO A 339 33.46 13.88 -9.20
CA PRO A 339 33.27 12.43 -9.14
C PRO A 339 34.12 11.71 -10.21
N PRO A 340 34.53 10.46 -9.96
CA PRO A 340 35.18 9.65 -11.00
C PRO A 340 34.23 9.35 -12.17
N PRO A 341 34.74 9.07 -13.39
CA PRO A 341 33.90 8.99 -14.60
C PRO A 341 32.77 7.96 -14.55
N ASP A 342 32.97 6.85 -13.85
CA ASP A 342 31.95 5.82 -13.60
C ASP A 342 30.81 6.36 -12.74
N ALA A 343 31.13 7.09 -11.68
CA ALA A 343 30.14 7.75 -10.82
C ALA A 343 29.41 8.89 -11.57
N GLN A 344 30.10 9.63 -12.44
CA GLN A 344 29.45 10.66 -13.26
C GLN A 344 28.35 10.06 -14.14
N LEU A 345 28.65 8.97 -14.86
CA LEU A 345 27.68 8.31 -15.72
C LEU A 345 26.50 7.75 -14.91
N SER A 346 26.79 7.07 -13.80
CA SER A 346 25.77 6.57 -12.87
C SER A 346 24.87 7.69 -12.32
N ASN A 347 25.46 8.83 -11.92
CA ASN A 347 24.70 9.99 -11.45
C ASN A 347 23.78 10.56 -12.53
N MET A 348 24.26 10.65 -13.77
CA MET A 348 23.44 11.13 -14.89
C MET A 348 22.31 10.15 -15.20
N GLN A 349 22.57 8.84 -15.17
CA GLN A 349 21.53 7.82 -15.33
C GLN A 349 20.47 7.93 -14.23
N ASN A 350 20.89 8.14 -12.97
CA ASN A 350 19.96 8.35 -11.85
C ASN A 350 19.14 9.63 -12.01
N LEU A 351 19.75 10.73 -12.48
CA LEU A 351 19.03 11.97 -12.80
C LEU A 351 17.96 11.72 -13.86
N VAL A 352 18.31 11.04 -14.96
CA VAL A 352 17.36 10.73 -16.05
C VAL A 352 16.26 9.77 -15.56
N ALA A 353 16.59 8.76 -14.76
CA ALA A 353 15.61 7.86 -14.16
C ALA A 353 14.66 8.59 -13.20
N ASN A 354 15.16 9.54 -12.40
CA ASN A 354 14.35 10.35 -11.49
C ASN A 354 13.46 11.34 -12.25
N ALA A 355 13.97 11.97 -13.31
CA ALA A 355 13.19 12.78 -14.24
C ALA A 355 12.06 11.97 -14.88
N ALA A 356 12.38 10.78 -15.41
CA ALA A 356 11.41 9.87 -16.01
C ALA A 356 10.34 9.41 -15.00
N ARG A 357 10.74 9.09 -13.76
CA ARG A 357 9.79 8.73 -12.69
C ARG A 357 8.90 9.90 -12.30
N SER A 358 9.44 11.11 -12.16
CA SER A 358 8.62 12.29 -11.82
C SER A 358 7.60 12.61 -12.92
N MET A 359 7.99 12.55 -14.20
CA MET A 359 7.06 12.65 -15.32
C MET A 359 6.03 11.51 -15.33
N THR A 360 6.44 10.29 -14.96
CA THR A 360 5.54 9.13 -14.82
C THR A 360 4.51 9.33 -13.70
N ASN A 361 4.90 9.88 -12.56
CA ASN A 361 3.96 10.18 -11.48
C ASN A 361 2.92 11.20 -11.95
N LEU A 362 3.36 12.24 -12.66
CA LEU A 362 2.47 13.27 -13.17
C LEU A 362 1.37 12.69 -14.09
N ILE A 363 1.72 11.78 -15.00
CA ILE A 363 0.72 11.18 -15.90
C ILE A 363 -0.20 10.21 -15.17
N ARG A 364 0.29 9.57 -14.11
CA ARG A 364 -0.46 8.58 -13.33
C ARG A 364 -1.47 9.24 -12.40
N GLU A 365 -1.18 10.41 -11.85
CA GLU A 365 -2.08 11.12 -10.93
C GLU A 365 -3.50 11.32 -11.53
N GLY A 366 -4.51 10.74 -10.87
CA GLY A 366 -5.87 10.59 -11.38
C GLY A 366 -6.68 11.89 -11.49
N ASN A 367 -6.14 13.02 -11.01
CA ASN A 367 -6.81 14.33 -11.06
C ASN A 367 -6.32 15.23 -12.22
N THR A 368 -5.63 14.65 -13.21
CA THR A 368 -5.15 15.40 -14.37
C THR A 368 -6.17 15.40 -15.51
N ARG A 369 -6.14 16.44 -16.34
CA ARG A 369 -6.91 16.52 -17.59
C ARG A 369 -6.51 15.46 -18.62
N LEU A 370 -5.35 14.81 -18.41
CA LEU A 370 -4.79 13.76 -19.25
C LEU A 370 -5.52 12.42 -19.08
N ASN A 371 -6.02 12.18 -17.87
CA ASN A 371 -6.66 10.95 -17.44
C ASN A 371 -8.20 11.11 -17.37
N ARG A 372 -8.75 12.10 -18.10
CA ARG A 372 -10.07 12.69 -17.84
C ARG A 372 -11.22 11.72 -18.18
N ARG A 373 -11.68 11.01 -17.13
CA ARG A 373 -12.94 10.24 -17.02
C ARG A 373 -12.93 8.81 -17.54
N ASP A 374 -11.98 8.00 -17.09
CA ASP A 374 -12.15 6.55 -17.16
C ASP A 374 -12.00 5.91 -15.78
N GLY A 375 -12.91 4.99 -15.42
CA GLY A 375 -12.81 4.20 -14.20
C GLY A 375 -11.59 3.27 -14.21
N SER A 376 -10.96 3.08 -15.37
CA SER A 376 -9.73 2.32 -15.58
C SER A 376 -8.47 2.99 -15.01
N ALA A 377 -8.53 4.28 -14.67
CA ALA A 377 -7.43 5.07 -14.11
C ALA A 377 -7.08 4.74 -12.65
N ILE A 378 -7.93 4.00 -11.94
CA ILE A 378 -7.76 3.69 -10.52
C ILE A 378 -7.72 2.18 -10.34
N VAL A 379 -6.68 1.69 -9.69
CA VAL A 379 -6.57 0.28 -9.31
C VAL A 379 -7.06 0.11 -7.87
N THR A 380 -8.09 -0.71 -7.70
CA THR A 380 -8.66 -1.04 -6.40
C THR A 380 -7.87 -2.19 -5.76
N GLY A 381 -7.38 -1.97 -4.55
CA GLY A 381 -6.70 -2.95 -3.73
C GLY A 381 -7.60 -3.58 -2.68
N THR A 382 -7.00 -4.42 -1.84
CA THR A 382 -7.63 -5.02 -0.67
C THR A 382 -7.14 -4.32 0.59
N VAL A 383 -8.08 -3.81 1.39
CA VAL A 383 -7.80 -3.25 2.72
C VAL A 383 -7.74 -4.41 3.71
N LEU A 384 -6.63 -4.52 4.45
CA LEU A 384 -6.45 -5.52 5.49
C LEU A 384 -6.69 -4.88 6.85
N THR A 385 -7.55 -5.50 7.66
CA THR A 385 -7.83 -5.07 9.03
C THR A 385 -7.59 -6.22 10.01
N PRO A 386 -7.13 -5.93 11.24
CA PRO A 386 -6.96 -6.96 12.27
C PRO A 386 -8.35 -7.46 12.69
N GLN A 387 -8.65 -8.71 12.37
CA GLN A 387 -9.91 -9.36 12.70
C GLN A 387 -9.67 -10.53 13.66
N THR A 388 -10.59 -10.70 14.61
CA THR A 388 -10.51 -11.79 15.60
C THR A 388 -11.17 -13.04 15.04
N PHE A 389 -10.38 -14.04 14.68
CA PHE A 389 -10.86 -15.36 14.29
C PHE A 389 -10.96 -16.27 15.52
N VAL A 390 -12.06 -17.03 15.59
CA VAL A 390 -12.30 -17.98 16.66
C VAL A 390 -11.96 -19.38 16.18
N ARG A 391 -10.95 -20.00 16.77
CA ARG A 391 -10.61 -21.41 16.55
C ARG A 391 -11.20 -22.25 17.68
N ILE A 392 -12.08 -23.18 17.31
CA ILE A 392 -12.71 -24.11 18.25
C ILE A 392 -11.91 -25.41 18.27
N HIS A 393 -11.39 -25.77 19.44
CA HIS A 393 -10.71 -27.05 19.67
C HIS A 393 -11.73 -28.12 20.07
N TRP A 394 -12.20 -28.86 19.06
CA TRP A 394 -13.23 -29.89 19.26
C TRP A 394 -12.82 -31.00 20.24
N GLU A 395 -11.51 -31.28 20.37
CA GLU A 395 -10.97 -32.27 21.30
C GLU A 395 -11.36 -31.99 22.76
N TRP A 396 -11.29 -30.72 23.18
CA TRP A 396 -11.69 -30.31 24.53
C TRP A 396 -13.21 -30.36 24.71
N THR A 397 -13.97 -30.04 23.66
CA THR A 397 -15.45 -30.13 23.71
C THR A 397 -15.93 -31.57 23.83
N ALA A 398 -15.22 -32.53 23.23
CA ALA A 398 -15.54 -33.95 23.32
C ALA A 398 -15.39 -34.48 24.75
N MET A 399 -14.41 -33.97 25.51
CA MET A 399 -14.26 -34.31 26.93
C MET A 399 -15.42 -33.76 27.79
N LEU A 400 -15.89 -32.55 27.52
CA LEU A 400 -17.05 -31.98 28.22
C LEU A 400 -18.32 -32.76 27.89
N ALA A 401 -18.50 -33.14 26.63
CA ALA A 401 -19.60 -33.99 26.19
C ALA A 401 -19.55 -35.37 26.88
N SER A 402 -18.38 -35.98 26.99
CA SER A 402 -18.23 -37.28 27.67
C SER A 402 -18.52 -37.18 29.17
N GLN A 403 -18.12 -36.10 29.83
CA GLN A 403 -18.45 -35.84 31.23
C GLN A 403 -19.96 -35.66 31.46
N LEU A 404 -20.65 -34.96 30.54
CA LEU A 404 -22.11 -34.83 30.59
C LEU A 404 -22.81 -36.19 30.44
N VAL A 405 -22.32 -37.04 29.53
CA VAL A 405 -22.85 -38.39 29.35
C VAL A 405 -22.59 -39.25 30.59
N LEU A 406 -21.36 -39.25 31.12
CA LEU A 406 -20.99 -40.05 32.29
C LEU A 406 -21.74 -39.61 33.56
N THR A 407 -21.97 -38.31 33.76
CA THR A 407 -22.78 -37.81 34.89
C THR A 407 -24.25 -38.20 34.74
N THR A 408 -24.79 -38.17 33.52
CA THR A 408 -26.17 -38.64 33.25
C THR A 408 -26.30 -40.15 33.51
N VAL A 409 -25.32 -40.94 33.08
CA VAL A 409 -25.24 -42.38 33.36
C VAL A 409 -25.10 -42.62 34.87
N PHE A 410 -24.25 -41.86 35.56
CA PHE A 410 -24.12 -41.97 37.01
C PHE A 410 -25.42 -41.66 37.74
N LEU A 411 -26.11 -40.60 37.33
CA LEU A 411 -27.39 -40.18 37.91
C LEU A 411 -28.45 -41.26 37.71
N THR A 412 -28.58 -41.78 36.50
CA THR A 412 -29.55 -42.85 36.19
C THR A 412 -29.24 -44.14 36.95
N LEU A 413 -27.97 -44.56 37.01
CA LEU A 413 -27.53 -45.70 37.82
C LEU A 413 -27.82 -45.48 39.31
N THR A 414 -27.63 -44.26 39.81
CA THR A 414 -27.96 -43.90 41.19
C THR A 414 -29.46 -44.01 41.44
N ILE A 415 -30.30 -43.44 40.58
CA ILE A 415 -31.76 -43.55 40.70
C ILE A 415 -32.21 -45.01 40.69
N VAL A 416 -31.69 -45.82 39.76
CA VAL A 416 -32.03 -47.25 39.65
C VAL A 416 -31.54 -48.03 40.87
N SER A 417 -30.31 -47.81 41.32
CA SER A 417 -29.75 -48.49 42.50
C SER A 417 -30.50 -48.11 43.77
N THR A 418 -30.85 -46.84 43.96
CA THR A 418 -31.63 -46.35 45.10
C THR A 418 -33.04 -46.93 45.08
N ARG A 419 -33.68 -47.01 43.90
CA ARG A 419 -34.98 -47.68 43.72
C ARG A 419 -34.91 -49.18 44.01
N ARG A 420 -33.90 -49.89 43.49
CA ARG A 420 -33.73 -51.33 43.71
C ARG A 420 -33.39 -51.67 45.17
N ALA A 421 -32.60 -50.83 45.83
CA ALA A 421 -32.26 -50.98 47.23
C ALA A 421 -33.38 -50.53 48.19
N GLN A 422 -34.54 -50.08 47.66
CA GLN A 422 -35.68 -49.60 48.45
C GLN A 422 -35.27 -48.59 49.53
N MET A 423 -34.26 -47.75 49.24
CA MET A 423 -33.80 -46.76 50.21
C MET A 423 -34.89 -45.72 50.41
N GLN A 424 -35.50 -45.75 51.59
CA GLN A 424 -36.53 -44.80 51.99
C GLN A 424 -35.90 -43.42 52.23
N VAL A 425 -36.60 -42.35 51.86
CA VAL A 425 -36.11 -40.96 51.99
C VAL A 425 -36.28 -40.50 53.45
N ILE A 426 -35.34 -40.88 54.31
CA ILE A 426 -35.39 -40.62 55.76
C ILE A 426 -35.12 -39.14 56.08
N LYS A 427 -34.29 -38.46 55.28
CA LYS A 427 -33.73 -37.12 55.59
C LYS A 427 -34.79 -36.01 55.76
N CYS A 428 -35.99 -36.18 55.22
CA CYS A 428 -37.07 -35.19 55.34
C CYS A 428 -38.23 -35.64 56.25
N SER A 429 -38.14 -36.83 56.87
CA SER A 429 -39.20 -37.34 57.73
C SER A 429 -39.00 -36.90 59.17
N SER A 430 -39.84 -35.96 59.63
CA SER A 430 -39.94 -35.59 61.05
C SER A 430 -40.27 -36.79 61.95
N LEU A 431 -40.96 -37.78 61.39
CA LEU A 431 -41.38 -39.02 62.04
C LEU A 431 -40.20 -39.96 62.30
N ALA A 432 -39.27 -40.07 61.35
CA ALA A 432 -38.03 -40.81 61.55
C ALA A 432 -37.17 -40.18 62.65
N THR A 433 -37.09 -38.85 62.71
CA THR A 433 -36.42 -38.11 63.79
C THR A 433 -37.08 -38.38 65.14
N LEU A 434 -38.41 -38.38 65.20
CA LEU A 434 -39.17 -38.58 66.44
C LEU A 434 -39.01 -40.00 67.00
N CYS A 435 -39.00 -41.02 66.14
CA CYS A 435 -38.72 -42.42 66.52
C CYS A 435 -37.24 -42.68 66.86
N ALA A 436 -36.32 -41.83 66.42
CA ALA A 436 -34.89 -41.92 66.78
C ALA A 436 -34.59 -41.36 68.17
N LEU A 437 -35.24 -40.25 68.56
CA LEU A 437 -34.96 -39.55 69.82
C LEU A 437 -35.75 -40.08 71.03
N ASP A 438 -36.98 -40.59 70.86
CA ASP A 438 -37.80 -41.05 71.99
C ASP A 438 -38.01 -42.58 72.02
N LYS A 439 -37.51 -43.21 73.09
CA LYS A 439 -37.52 -44.67 73.28
C LYS A 439 -38.93 -45.22 73.52
N LYS A 440 -39.82 -44.44 74.17
CA LYS A 440 -41.23 -44.83 74.40
C LYS A 440 -42.02 -44.80 73.11
N THR A 441 -41.85 -43.77 72.29
CA THR A 441 -42.51 -43.68 70.98
C THR A 441 -42.01 -44.75 70.01
N ARG A 442 -40.71 -45.07 70.01
CA ARG A 442 -40.14 -46.17 69.19
C ARG A 442 -40.76 -47.54 69.51
N GLN A 443 -41.08 -47.81 70.78
CA GLN A 443 -41.74 -49.06 71.18
C GLN A 443 -43.18 -49.17 70.68
N HIS A 444 -43.89 -48.04 70.53
CA HIS A 444 -45.31 -48.03 70.14
C HIS A 444 -45.50 -47.90 68.62
N VAL A 445 -44.67 -47.12 67.95
CA VAL A 445 -44.82 -46.83 66.50
C VAL A 445 -44.03 -47.82 65.64
N GLY A 446 -42.89 -48.32 66.13
CA GLY A 446 -42.01 -49.25 65.42
C GLY A 446 -40.60 -48.71 65.19
N GLY A 447 -39.73 -49.56 64.65
CA GLY A 447 -38.35 -49.19 64.29
C GLY A 447 -38.28 -48.43 62.97
N ILE A 448 -37.20 -47.66 62.77
CA ILE A 448 -36.96 -46.77 61.61
C ILE A 448 -36.75 -47.54 60.28
N ASN A 449 -36.69 -48.87 60.33
CA ASN A 449 -36.33 -49.70 59.19
C ASN A 449 -37.42 -49.78 58.09
N ASP A 450 -38.65 -49.35 58.39
CA ASP A 450 -39.73 -49.30 57.41
C ASP A 450 -40.67 -48.10 57.67
N LEU A 451 -40.42 -46.99 56.97
CA LEU A 451 -41.16 -45.74 57.09
C LEU A 451 -42.61 -45.82 56.61
N ASP A 452 -42.94 -46.64 55.60
CA ASP A 452 -44.31 -46.70 55.06
C ASP A 452 -45.27 -47.29 56.10
N SER A 453 -44.84 -48.35 56.81
CA SER A 453 -45.59 -48.90 57.94
C SER A 453 -45.57 -47.98 59.17
N LEU A 454 -44.48 -47.24 59.37
CA LEU A 454 -44.37 -46.21 60.42
C LEU A 454 -45.38 -45.07 60.18
N GLU A 455 -45.52 -44.59 58.94
CA GLU A 455 -46.48 -43.55 58.56
C GLU A 455 -47.93 -44.04 58.70
N GLN A 456 -48.23 -45.27 58.25
CA GLN A 456 -49.56 -45.85 58.45
C GLN A 456 -49.93 -45.97 59.93
N LYS A 457 -49.00 -46.42 60.78
CA LYS A 457 -49.23 -46.52 62.22
C LYS A 457 -49.39 -45.15 62.87
N ALA A 458 -48.59 -44.17 62.47
CA ALA A 458 -48.74 -42.81 62.96
C ALA A 458 -50.05 -42.14 62.55
N LYS A 459 -50.56 -42.40 61.33
CA LYS A 459 -51.90 -41.95 60.89
C LYS A 459 -53.03 -42.49 61.77
N LEU A 460 -52.84 -43.67 62.36
CA LEU A 460 -53.80 -44.30 63.27
C LEU A 460 -53.63 -43.86 64.73
N LEU A 461 -52.51 -43.21 65.07
CA LEU A 461 -52.25 -42.70 66.40
C LEU A 461 -52.89 -41.34 66.60
N GLY A 462 -54.06 -41.33 67.24
CA GLY A 462 -54.63 -40.10 67.77
C GLY A 462 -53.77 -39.59 68.92
N VAL A 463 -53.30 -38.35 68.86
CA VAL A 463 -52.51 -37.73 69.92
C VAL A 463 -53.26 -36.50 70.42
N GLN A 464 -53.38 -36.36 71.73
CA GLN A 464 -54.06 -35.24 72.36
C GLN A 464 -53.02 -34.37 73.08
N LEU A 465 -53.14 -33.05 72.90
CA LEU A 465 -52.30 -32.09 73.61
C LEU A 465 -52.78 -31.97 75.05
N HIS A 466 -51.97 -32.43 75.99
CA HIS A 466 -52.25 -32.31 77.41
C HIS A 466 -51.81 -30.92 77.89
N ARG A 467 -52.77 -30.14 78.39
CA ARG A 467 -52.52 -28.82 78.97
C ARG A 467 -52.75 -28.87 80.47
N ASN A 468 -51.92 -28.16 81.24
CA ASN A 468 -52.19 -27.97 82.65
C ASN A 468 -53.39 -27.02 82.86
N SER A 469 -53.82 -26.89 84.11
CA SER A 469 -54.92 -26.00 84.53
C SER A 469 -54.68 -24.50 84.23
N ALA A 470 -53.44 -24.10 83.93
CA ALA A 470 -53.09 -22.75 83.50
C ALA A 470 -53.07 -22.58 81.96
N GLY A 471 -53.47 -23.60 81.20
CA GLY A 471 -53.53 -23.57 79.74
C GLY A 471 -52.18 -23.78 79.03
N VAL A 472 -51.10 -24.05 79.78
CA VAL A 472 -49.76 -24.30 79.24
C VAL A 472 -49.66 -25.76 78.79
N ALA A 473 -49.15 -25.97 77.57
CA ALA A 473 -48.95 -27.31 77.02
C ALA A 473 -47.83 -28.05 77.77
N LEU A 474 -48.16 -29.18 78.38
CA LEU A 474 -47.23 -30.05 79.10
C LEU A 474 -46.61 -31.11 78.19
N GLY A 475 -47.31 -31.52 77.14
CA GLY A 475 -46.85 -32.53 76.20
C GLY A 475 -47.98 -33.12 75.36
N LEU A 476 -47.64 -34.09 74.52
CA LEU A 476 -48.58 -34.86 73.70
C LEU A 476 -48.74 -36.26 74.28
N GLU A 477 -49.97 -36.74 74.44
CA GLU A 477 -50.28 -38.07 74.98
C GLU A 477 -51.22 -38.85 74.05
N MET A 478 -51.07 -40.18 73.97
CA MET A 478 -51.85 -41.02 73.05
C MET A 478 -53.32 -41.13 73.47
N ARG A 479 -54.23 -40.92 72.51
CA ARG A 479 -55.69 -40.98 72.68
C ARG A 479 -56.15 -42.44 72.71
N ARG A 480 -56.71 -42.90 73.85
CA ARG A 480 -57.24 -44.27 73.99
C ARG A 480 -58.50 -44.45 73.11
N PRO A 481 -58.63 -45.54 72.32
CA PRO A 481 -59.82 -45.80 71.53
C PRO A 481 -60.97 -46.23 72.46
N GLY A 482 -62.04 -45.42 72.54
CA GLY A 482 -63.26 -45.79 73.26
C GLY A 482 -63.85 -44.75 74.23
N ALA A 483 -63.24 -43.58 74.42
CA ALA A 483 -63.84 -42.51 75.22
C ALA A 483 -64.43 -41.41 74.32
N SER A 484 -65.73 -41.50 74.05
CA SER A 484 -66.53 -40.40 73.49
C SER A 484 -66.51 -39.20 74.44
N SER A 485 -66.21 -38.02 73.92
CA SER A 485 -66.31 -36.77 74.66
C SER A 485 -67.78 -36.48 74.97
N ALA A 486 -68.20 -36.74 76.19
CA ALA A 486 -69.37 -36.08 76.76
C ALA A 486 -68.97 -34.61 77.01
N ALA A 487 -69.64 -33.72 76.29
CA ALA A 487 -69.67 -32.29 76.59
C ALA A 487 -70.60 -32.05 77.79
N GLU A 488 -70.21 -31.14 78.69
CA GLU A 488 -71.08 -30.20 79.43
C GLU A 488 -70.27 -29.47 80.54
N PRO A 489 -70.77 -28.39 81.16
CA PRO A 489 -71.02 -27.05 80.61
C PRO A 489 -70.34 -25.96 81.49
N SER A 490 -70.47 -24.68 81.08
CA SER A 490 -70.19 -23.42 81.83
C SER A 490 -69.07 -23.40 82.86
#